data_AF-A0A9D4MHB1-F1
#
_entry.id   AF-A0A9D4MHB1-F1
#
_cell.length_a   1.000
_cell.length_b   1.000
_cell.length_c   1.000
_cell.angle_alpha   90.00
_cell.angle_beta   90.00
_cell.angle_gamma   90.00
#
_symmetry.space_group_name_H-M   'P 1'
#
loop_
_entity.id
_entity.type
_entity.pdbx_description
1 polymer ?
#
loop_
_entity_poly.entity_id
_entity_poly.type
_entity_poly.pdbx_seq_one_letter_code
_entity_poly.pdbx_strand_id
1 'polypeptide(L)' 'MVSEEYAGILRHKIRDKAQPSSNYTKAVRDYTDIGGTSHVSVLSPNGDAVSVTSTING' A
#
# COMPACT_ATOMS: atom_id res chain seq x y z
N MET A 1 1.84 3.02 10.36
CA MET A 1 2.31 4.39 10.13
C MET A 1 1.10 5.24 9.75
N VAL A 2 0.53 5.97 10.70
CA VAL A 2 -0.68 6.80 10.48
C VAL A 2 -0.56 8.20 11.11
N SER A 3 0.63 8.59 11.56
CA SER A 3 0.82 9.92 12.15
C SER A 3 0.89 11.00 11.06
N GLU A 4 0.24 12.13 11.34
CA GLU A 4 0.25 13.29 10.44
C GLU A 4 1.67 13.82 10.19
N GLU A 5 2.50 13.84 11.24
CA GLU A 5 3.90 14.27 11.16
C GLU A 5 4.67 13.43 10.13
N TYR A 6 4.56 12.11 10.22
CA TYR A 6 5.25 11.21 9.30
C TYR A 6 4.73 11.34 7.87
N ALA A 7 3.41 11.52 7.70
CA ALA A 7 2.83 11.81 6.39
C ALA A 7 3.33 13.15 5.82
N GLY A 8 3.48 14.17 6.67
CA GLY A 8 4.03 15.48 6.28
C GLY A 8 5.47 15.38 5.78
N ILE A 9 6.32 14.61 6.48
CA ILE A 9 7.70 14.34 6.06
C ILE A 9 7.74 13.65 4.69
N LEU A 10 6.87 12.65 4.46
CA LEU A 10 6.81 11.98 3.16
C LEU A 10 6.34 12.91 2.04
N ARG A 11 5.31 13.73 2.28
CA ARG A 11 4.79 14.68 1.28
C ARG A 11 5.85 15.67 0.82
N HIS A 12 6.68 16.20 1.72
CA HIS A 12 7.74 17.14 1.35
C HIS A 12 8.83 16.54 0.44
N LYS A 13 8.96 15.21 0.43
CA LYS A 13 9.93 14.52 -0.42
C LYS A 13 9.41 14.23 -1.83
N ILE A 14 8.09 14.32 -2.06
CA ILE A 14 7.48 14.10 -3.37
C ILE A 14 7.79 15.33 -4.25
N ARG A 15 8.42 15.09 -5.41
CA ARG A 15 8.81 16.11 -6.40
C ARG A 15 8.25 15.74 -7.76
N ASP A 16 8.20 16.71 -8.68
CA ASP A 16 7.66 16.52 -10.05
C ASP A 16 8.38 15.43 -10.86
N LYS A 17 9.63 15.13 -10.49
CA LYS A 17 10.42 14.05 -11.09
C LYS A 17 10.41 12.83 -10.17
N ALA A 18 10.15 11.67 -10.75
CA ALA A 18 10.24 10.38 -10.07
C ALA A 18 11.60 10.23 -9.37
N GLN A 19 11.56 9.80 -8.11
CA GLN A 19 12.74 9.52 -7.29
C GLN A 19 12.76 8.02 -6.97
N PRO A 20 13.94 7.41 -6.82
CA PRO A 20 14.08 6.05 -6.31
C PRO A 20 13.32 5.84 -4.98
N SER A 21 12.77 4.64 -4.77
CA SER A 21 11.97 4.25 -3.57
C SER A 21 12.69 4.55 -2.25
N SER A 22 14.02 4.43 -2.23
CA SER A 22 14.90 4.74 -1.10
C SER A 22 14.86 6.20 -0.64
N ASN A 23 14.34 7.14 -1.45
CA ASN A 23 14.14 8.52 -1.00
C ASN A 23 12.98 8.64 0.00
N TYR A 24 11.98 7.75 -0.13
CA TYR A 24 10.77 7.77 0.67
C TYR A 24 10.86 6.80 1.86
N THR A 25 11.65 5.73 1.76
CA THR A 25 11.76 4.69 2.78
C THR A 25 13.20 4.50 3.23
N LYS A 26 13.41 4.01 4.47
CA LYS A 26 14.73 3.51 4.90
C LYS A 26 14.92 2.02 4.59
N ALA A 27 14.10 1.44 3.71
CA ALA A 27 14.18 0.01 3.40
C ALA A 27 15.48 -0.30 2.65
N VAL A 28 16.22 -1.28 3.16
CA VAL A 28 17.52 -1.71 2.62
C VAL A 28 17.34 -2.82 1.57
N ARG A 29 16.13 -3.39 1.47
CA ARG A 29 15.81 -4.49 0.57
C ARG A 29 14.43 -4.27 -0.05
N ASP A 30 14.37 -4.36 -1.38
CA ASP A 30 13.12 -4.52 -2.11
C ASP A 30 12.86 -6.01 -2.26
N TYR A 31 11.81 -6.51 -1.61
CA TYR A 31 11.30 -7.85 -1.86
C TYR A 31 10.33 -7.77 -3.04
N THR A 32 10.67 -8.43 -4.15
CA THR A 32 9.73 -8.58 -5.25
C THR A 32 8.61 -9.51 -4.81
N ASP A 33 7.38 -9.00 -4.74
CA ASP A 33 6.21 -9.85 -4.53
C ASP A 33 5.91 -10.62 -5.82
N ILE A 34 6.03 -11.94 -5.74
CA ILE A 34 5.83 -12.89 -6.85
C ILE A 34 4.56 -13.73 -6.65
N GLY A 35 3.81 -13.49 -5.57
CA GLY A 35 2.62 -14.25 -5.21
C GLY A 35 1.36 -13.84 -5.99
N GLY A 36 0.37 -14.74 -6.02
CA GLY A 36 -0.95 -14.44 -6.56
C GLY A 36 -1.84 -13.84 -5.48
N THR A 37 -2.27 -12.58 -5.66
CA THR A 37 -3.24 -11.91 -4.77
C THR A 37 -4.57 -11.69 -5.51
N SER A 38 -5.67 -11.98 -4.85
CA SER A 38 -7.03 -11.73 -5.32
C SER A 38 -7.79 -10.86 -4.32
N HIS A 39 -8.70 -10.04 -4.83
CA HIS A 39 -9.53 -9.15 -4.04
C HIS A 39 -10.99 -9.28 -4.46
N VAL A 40 -11.89 -9.35 -3.47
CA VAL A 40 -13.34 -9.43 -3.68
C VAL A 40 -14.04 -8.49 -2.71
N SER A 41 -14.99 -7.72 -3.21
CA SER A 41 -15.87 -6.88 -2.40
C SER A 41 -17.33 -7.25 -2.64
N VAL A 42 -18.11 -7.29 -1.57
CA VAL A 42 -19.53 -7.68 -1.56
C VAL A 42 -20.32 -6.57 -0.87
N LEU A 43 -21.40 -6.13 -1.51
CA LEU A 43 -22.39 -5.22 -0.96
C LEU A 43 -23.74 -5.92 -0.98
N SER A 44 -24.40 -6.03 0.17
CA SER A 44 -25.75 -6.61 0.25
C SER A 44 -26.83 -5.53 0.12
N PRO A 45 -28.07 -5.89 -0.27
CA PRO A 45 -29.15 -4.92 -0.45
C PRO A 45 -29.55 -4.15 0.82
N ASN A 46 -29.23 -4.67 2.00
CA ASN A 46 -29.45 -4.00 3.29
C ASN A 46 -28.36 -2.97 3.64
N GLY A 47 -27.35 -2.80 2.78
CA GLY A 47 -26.28 -1.81 2.94
C GLY A 47 -25.02 -2.32 3.65
N ASP A 48 -24.97 -3.60 4.06
CA ASP A 48 -23.74 -4.16 4.62
C ASP A 48 -22.69 -4.34 3.53
N ALA A 49 -21.44 -4.02 3.85
CA ALA A 49 -20.32 -4.13 2.92
C ALA A 49 -19.19 -4.94 3.55
N VAL A 50 -18.64 -5.87 2.77
CA VAL A 50 -17.50 -6.70 3.15
C VAL A 50 -16.44 -6.64 2.04
N SER A 51 -15.18 -6.55 2.43
CA SER A 51 -14.04 -6.56 1.53
C SER A 51 -13.03 -7.61 1.98
N VAL A 52 -12.59 -8.47 1.06
CA VAL A 52 -11.71 -9.61 1.33
C VAL A 52 -10.54 -9.57 0.36
N THR A 53 -9.33 -9.62 0.90
CA THR A 53 -8.10 -9.84 0.14
C THR A 53 -7.51 -11.18 0.54
N SER A 54 -7.19 -12.02 -0.44
CA SER A 54 -6.60 -13.35 -0.23
C SER A 54 -5.35 -13.48 -1.10
N THR A 55 -4.32 -14.11 -0.54
CA THR A 55 -3.02 -14.28 -1.20
C THR A 55 -2.54 -15.72 -1.04
N ILE A 56 -1.99 -16.30 -2.10
CA ILE A 56 -1.18 -17.52 -2.00
C ILE A 56 0.28 -17.07 -1.94
N ASN A 57 0.91 -17.27 -0.78
CA ASN A 57 2.34 -17.05 -0.63
C ASN A 57 3.08 -18.24 -1.26
N GLY A 58 3.78 -17.98 -2.36
CA GLY A 58 4.67 -18.95 -3.01
C GLY A 58 6.02 -19.08 -2.32
#